data_AF-A0A834M171-F1
#
_entry.id   AF-A0A834M171-F1
#
_cell.length_a   1.000
_cell.length_b   1.000
_cell.length_c   1.000
_cell.angle_alpha   90.00
_cell.angle_beta   90.00
_cell.angle_gamma   90.00
#
_symmetry.space_group_name_H-M   'P 1'
#
loop_
_entity.id
_entity.type
_entity.pdbx_description
1 polymer ?
#
loop_
_entity_poly.entity_id
_entity_poly.type
_entity_poly.pdbx_seq_one_letter_code
_entity_poly.pdbx_strand_id
1 'polypeptide(L)'
;MYLQKWMLFLWALSFTDNATGTVPDSEEITFDSAETLDKRQNDRDPPSKYPYLPFNVNDVNVETSENRDREWEESRRCMDKMEGALESIRRRQMVKERMFQFQGYTLHQPLRTAPLDMYVTDMRVRLPPTKSWVRVQKCNFDPISRSLETRLMFNDLTISGRVNLYNEDHIQKEPIAPNPEESCHMILRLRKAGIGFHTEPIRRERGQFNVKTDSHFLEPGFISVYAYGCEPALRRSQDFDLGRIEEEEEETSREMEDVFLKGIRSLLTTYMQKELQPAIKETLMKNMGYTVSYG
;
A
#
# COMPACT_ATOMS: atom_id res chain seq x y z
N MET A 1 -23.59 42.87 34.55
CA MET A 1 -22.17 42.66 34.19
C MET A 1 -21.82 41.25 33.67
N TYR A 2 -22.75 40.29 33.55
CA TYR A 2 -22.46 38.95 32.98
C TYR A 2 -22.72 38.82 31.47
N LEU A 3 -23.66 39.60 30.91
CA LEU A 3 -23.97 39.57 29.47
C LEU A 3 -22.83 40.11 28.59
N GLN A 4 -22.05 41.07 29.09
CA GLN A 4 -20.95 41.66 28.34
C GLN A 4 -19.74 40.72 28.21
N LYS A 5 -19.53 39.82 29.18
CA LYS A 5 -18.51 38.77 29.09
C LYS A 5 -18.91 37.64 28.13
N TRP A 6 -20.20 37.33 28.03
CA TRP A 6 -20.70 36.31 27.09
C TRP A 6 -20.66 36.78 25.63
N MET A 7 -20.96 38.05 25.37
CA MET A 7 -20.84 38.63 24.02
C MET A 7 -19.39 38.69 23.54
N LEU A 8 -18.42 38.99 24.42
CA LEU A 8 -16.99 38.94 24.06
C LEU A 8 -16.50 37.52 23.77
N PHE A 9 -17.05 36.50 24.43
CA PHE A 9 -16.70 35.11 24.18
C PHE A 9 -17.26 34.61 22.84
N LEU A 10 -18.48 35.01 22.48
CA LEU A 10 -19.07 34.71 21.17
C LEU A 10 -18.41 35.48 20.02
N TRP A 11 -17.95 36.72 20.27
CA TRP A 11 -17.19 37.50 19.29
C TRP A 11 -15.77 36.97 19.05
N ALA A 12 -15.15 36.37 20.08
CA ALA A 12 -13.86 35.68 19.93
C ALA A 12 -13.97 34.39 19.11
N LEU A 13 -15.12 33.71 19.13
CA LEU A 13 -15.37 32.50 18.33
C LEU A 13 -15.74 32.80 16.87
N SER A 14 -16.08 34.06 16.53
CA SER A 14 -16.38 34.46 15.14
C SER A 14 -15.16 35.03 14.38
N PHE A 15 -13.99 35.14 15.02
CA PHE A 15 -12.76 35.66 14.41
C PHE A 15 -11.64 34.62 14.23
N THR A 16 -11.90 33.34 14.52
CA THR A 16 -11.05 32.25 14.03
C THR A 16 -11.51 31.85 12.64
N ASP A 17 -11.31 32.77 11.72
CA ASP A 17 -11.49 32.59 10.29
C ASP A 17 -10.14 32.18 9.68
N ASN A 18 -10.21 31.34 8.65
CA ASN A 18 -9.28 31.39 7.53
C ASN A 18 -7.77 31.37 7.84
N ALA A 19 -7.27 30.20 8.24
CA ALA A 19 -5.96 29.79 7.76
C ALA A 19 -6.16 29.14 6.38
N THR A 20 -5.93 29.93 5.35
CA THR A 20 -5.70 29.51 3.97
C THR A 20 -4.59 28.47 3.92
N GLY A 21 -4.98 27.20 3.94
CA GLY A 21 -4.14 26.09 3.51
C GLY A 21 -4.30 25.94 2.01
N THR A 22 -3.32 26.42 1.26
CA THR A 22 -3.15 26.09 -0.15
C THR A 22 -3.16 24.57 -0.31
N VAL A 23 -4.13 24.07 -1.07
CA VAL A 23 -4.18 22.72 -1.62
C VAL A 23 -2.87 22.48 -2.37
N PRO A 24 -2.06 21.46 -2.04
CA PRO A 24 -1.12 20.94 -3.01
C PRO A 24 -1.93 20.13 -4.01
N ASP A 25 -1.68 20.44 -5.27
CA ASP A 25 -2.31 19.89 -6.46
C ASP A 25 -2.48 18.37 -6.40
N SER A 26 -3.56 17.93 -7.04
CA SER A 26 -3.73 16.57 -7.55
C SER A 26 -2.43 16.02 -8.09
N GLU A 27 -1.80 15.10 -7.36
CA GLU A 27 -0.74 14.25 -7.91
C GLU A 27 -1.38 13.29 -8.91
N GLU A 28 -1.49 13.76 -10.14
CA GLU A 28 -1.73 12.96 -11.32
C GLU A 28 -0.49 12.10 -11.56
N ILE A 29 -0.60 10.81 -11.23
CA ILE A 29 0.51 9.87 -11.34
C ILE A 29 0.66 9.49 -12.83
N THR A 30 1.51 10.22 -13.54
CA THR A 30 1.98 9.85 -14.88
C THR A 30 3.14 8.87 -14.77
N PHE A 31 3.03 7.71 -15.44
CA PHE A 31 4.04 6.65 -15.42
C PHE A 31 4.86 6.63 -16.72
N ASP A 32 6.17 6.78 -16.57
CA ASP A 32 7.17 6.55 -17.61
C ASP A 32 7.43 5.04 -17.78
N SER A 33 7.53 4.60 -19.03
CA SER A 33 7.67 3.18 -19.41
C SER A 33 9.10 2.88 -19.84
N ALA A 34 9.84 2.12 -19.04
CA ALA A 34 10.96 1.31 -19.52
C ALA A 34 11.42 0.35 -18.40
N GLU A 35 11.26 -0.96 -18.59
CA GLU A 35 12.39 -1.88 -18.45
C GLU A 35 12.08 -3.27 -19.00
N THR A 36 13.16 -3.84 -19.52
CA THR A 36 13.28 -4.90 -20.49
C THR A 36 13.23 -6.29 -19.87
N LEU A 37 12.59 -7.22 -20.59
CA LEU A 37 12.61 -8.66 -20.35
C LEU A 37 14.04 -9.23 -20.35
N ASP A 38 14.35 -10.07 -19.37
CA ASP A 38 15.41 -11.07 -19.51
C ASP A 38 14.94 -12.50 -19.21
N LYS A 39 15.36 -13.39 -20.11
CA LYS A 39 14.93 -14.78 -20.29
C LYS A 39 15.45 -15.70 -19.19
N ARG A 40 14.56 -16.55 -18.65
CA ARG A 40 14.91 -17.75 -17.89
C ARG A 40 15.36 -18.86 -18.83
N GLN A 41 16.52 -19.45 -18.55
CA GLN A 41 16.95 -20.72 -19.14
C GLN A 41 17.26 -21.70 -18.00
N ASN A 42 16.39 -22.69 -17.86
CA ASN A 42 16.61 -23.90 -17.06
C ASN A 42 17.76 -24.69 -17.70
N ASP A 43 18.64 -25.28 -16.89
CA ASP A 43 19.22 -26.57 -17.21
C ASP A 43 19.66 -27.35 -15.97
N ARG A 44 19.52 -28.67 -16.12
CA ARG A 44 19.70 -29.77 -15.16
C ARG A 44 21.16 -30.04 -14.82
N ASP A 45 21.37 -30.57 -13.60
CA ASP A 45 22.64 -31.06 -13.03
C ASP A 45 23.37 -32.13 -13.88
N PRO A 46 24.65 -32.40 -13.55
CA PRO A 46 24.96 -33.78 -13.15
C PRO A 46 25.84 -33.90 -11.89
N PRO A 47 25.84 -35.09 -11.22
CA PRO A 47 26.51 -35.31 -9.95
C PRO A 47 27.96 -35.82 -10.13
N SER A 48 28.89 -35.32 -9.33
CA SER A 48 30.30 -35.80 -9.25
C SER A 48 30.80 -35.63 -7.82
N LYS A 49 30.85 -36.65 -6.94
CA LYS A 49 31.84 -37.75 -6.78
C LYS A 49 33.25 -37.30 -6.31
N TYR A 50 33.53 -37.61 -5.03
CA TYR A 50 34.80 -37.67 -4.27
C TYR A 50 35.35 -36.37 -3.61
N PRO A 51 36.22 -36.48 -2.58
CA PRO A 51 36.17 -37.33 -1.39
C PRO A 51 36.34 -36.52 -0.08
N TYR A 52 36.00 -37.12 1.06
CA TYR A 52 36.18 -36.55 2.40
C TYR A 52 37.65 -36.24 2.69
N LEU A 53 37.97 -34.98 2.99
CA LEU A 53 39.20 -34.56 3.66
C LEU A 53 38.94 -34.38 5.16
N PRO A 54 39.87 -34.81 6.02
CA PRO A 54 39.69 -34.77 7.47
C PRO A 54 39.77 -33.34 8.00
N PHE A 55 38.93 -33.08 8.99
CA PHE A 55 38.89 -31.85 9.79
C PHE A 55 40.29 -31.41 10.22
N ASN A 56 40.72 -30.26 9.70
CA ASN A 56 41.75 -29.47 10.34
C ASN A 56 41.03 -28.44 11.22
N VAL A 57 40.92 -28.77 12.49
CA VAL A 57 40.47 -27.86 13.54
C VAL A 57 41.62 -26.89 13.77
N ASN A 58 41.51 -25.67 13.22
CA ASN A 58 41.95 -24.40 13.79
C ASN A 58 41.71 -23.30 12.76
N ASP A 59 41.14 -22.19 13.21
CA ASP A 59 40.69 -21.01 12.45
C ASP A 59 39.35 -21.13 11.70
N VAL A 60 38.26 -21.19 12.48
CA VAL A 60 36.98 -20.62 12.04
C VAL A 60 36.43 -19.77 13.17
N ASN A 61 36.21 -18.49 12.87
CA ASN A 61 35.59 -17.44 13.69
C ASN A 61 34.65 -17.97 14.76
N VAL A 62 35.08 -17.85 16.02
CA VAL A 62 34.16 -17.78 17.16
C VAL A 62 33.48 -16.41 17.09
N GLU A 63 32.55 -16.24 16.15
CA GLU A 63 31.46 -15.30 16.35
C GLU A 63 30.64 -15.88 17.51
N THR A 64 30.83 -15.29 18.67
CA THR A 64 30.26 -15.74 19.93
C THR A 64 28.74 -15.90 19.81
N SER A 65 28.23 -17.05 20.29
CA SER A 65 26.79 -17.31 20.47
C SER A 65 26.02 -16.09 21.03
N GLU A 66 26.68 -15.33 21.91
CA GLU A 66 26.16 -14.12 22.55
C GLU A 66 25.77 -12.99 21.58
N ASN A 67 26.48 -12.80 20.46
CA ASN A 67 26.12 -11.76 19.49
C ASN A 67 24.86 -12.12 18.72
N ARG A 68 24.71 -13.41 18.38
CA ARG A 68 23.52 -13.92 17.70
C ARG A 68 22.29 -13.75 18.59
N ASP A 69 22.40 -14.12 19.87
CA ASP A 69 21.30 -14.02 20.83
C ASP A 69 20.79 -12.58 21.03
N ARG A 70 21.69 -11.57 20.97
CA ARG A 70 21.32 -10.15 21.01
C ARG A 70 20.55 -9.68 19.79
N GLU A 71 20.99 -10.08 18.59
CA GLU A 71 20.32 -9.73 17.32
C GLU A 71 18.89 -10.29 17.29
N TRP A 72 18.69 -11.53 17.74
CA TRP A 72 17.37 -12.15 17.85
C TRP A 72 16.45 -11.41 18.84
N GLU A 73 16.98 -10.95 19.98
CA GLU A 73 16.20 -10.16 20.94
C GLU A 73 15.79 -8.79 20.38
N GLU A 74 16.69 -8.09 19.69
CA GLU A 74 16.40 -6.79 19.09
C GLU A 74 15.35 -6.91 17.97
N SER A 75 15.47 -7.95 17.14
CA SER A 75 14.47 -8.29 16.12
C SER A 75 13.10 -8.56 16.77
N ARG A 76 13.05 -9.34 17.86
CA ARG A 76 11.82 -9.65 18.59
C ARG A 76 11.15 -8.40 19.17
N ARG A 77 11.93 -7.54 19.82
CA ARG A 77 11.42 -6.27 20.37
C ARG A 77 10.87 -5.36 19.26
N CYS A 78 11.49 -5.33 18.09
CA CYS A 78 10.95 -4.61 16.96
C CYS A 78 9.63 -5.21 16.47
N MET A 79 9.59 -6.54 16.28
CA MET A 79 8.38 -7.23 15.84
C MET A 79 7.20 -6.95 16.79
N ASP A 80 7.41 -7.06 18.11
CA ASP A 80 6.37 -6.80 19.11
C ASP A 80 5.81 -5.37 19.03
N LYS A 81 6.67 -4.37 18.80
CA LYS A 81 6.25 -2.97 18.63
C LYS A 81 5.41 -2.78 17.37
N MET A 82 5.85 -3.36 16.26
CA MET A 82 5.14 -3.30 14.99
C MET A 82 3.77 -3.98 15.08
N GLU A 83 3.72 -5.16 15.71
CA GLU A 83 2.46 -5.85 15.97
C GLU A 83 1.53 -5.04 16.88
N GLY A 84 2.08 -4.37 17.90
CA GLY A 84 1.32 -3.44 18.74
C GLY A 84 0.71 -2.28 17.97
N ALA A 85 1.46 -1.68 17.03
CA ALA A 85 0.97 -0.62 16.16
C ALA A 85 -0.13 -1.11 15.20
N LEU A 86 0.06 -2.29 14.60
CA LEU A 86 -0.93 -2.95 13.75
C LEU A 86 -2.24 -3.27 14.49
N GLU A 87 -2.13 -3.70 15.75
CA GLU A 87 -3.30 -3.93 16.62
C GLU A 87 -4.01 -2.62 16.96
N SER A 88 -3.27 -1.53 17.21
CA SER A 88 -3.85 -0.19 17.39
C SER A 88 -4.61 0.30 16.16
N ILE A 89 -4.03 0.11 14.96
CA ILE A 89 -4.71 0.40 13.69
C ILE A 89 -6.01 -0.40 13.60
N ARG A 90 -5.95 -1.72 13.83
CA ARG A 90 -7.13 -2.60 13.80
C ARG A 90 -8.23 -2.13 14.75
N ARG A 91 -7.89 -1.82 16.00
CA ARG A 91 -8.88 -1.34 16.99
C ARG A 91 -9.57 -0.06 16.53
N ARG A 92 -8.81 0.91 16.01
CA ARG A 92 -9.38 2.16 15.46
C ARG A 92 -10.37 1.89 14.33
N GLN A 93 -10.06 0.94 13.44
CA GLN A 93 -10.93 0.60 12.31
C GLN A 93 -12.17 -0.23 12.70
N MET A 94 -12.04 -1.10 13.71
CA MET A 94 -13.17 -1.86 14.24
C MET A 94 -14.22 -0.97 14.91
N VAL A 95 -13.79 0.11 15.55
CA VAL A 95 -14.69 1.11 16.14
C VAL A 95 -15.42 1.91 15.06
N LYS A 96 -14.75 2.18 13.93
CA LYS A 96 -15.28 3.07 12.88
C LYS A 96 -16.23 2.37 11.91
N GLU A 97 -15.93 1.16 11.42
CA GLU A 97 -16.83 0.44 10.48
C GLU A 97 -16.43 -1.03 10.12
N ARG A 98 -15.48 -1.65 10.82
CA ARG A 98 -14.92 -3.00 10.48
C ARG A 98 -14.31 -3.11 9.07
N MET A 99 -14.10 -2.00 8.37
CA MET A 99 -13.51 -1.94 7.04
C MET A 99 -12.52 -0.78 6.98
N PHE A 100 -11.43 -0.93 6.22
CA PHE A 100 -10.68 0.26 5.81
C PHE A 100 -11.43 0.90 4.68
N GLN A 101 -11.92 2.11 4.89
CA GLN A 101 -12.43 2.92 3.81
C GLN A 101 -11.34 3.91 3.41
N PHE A 102 -10.93 3.87 2.15
CA PHE A 102 -10.02 4.85 1.57
C PHE A 102 -10.80 6.14 1.25
N GLN A 103 -11.45 6.73 2.26
CA GLN A 103 -12.24 7.96 2.11
C GLN A 103 -11.34 9.08 1.58
N GLY A 104 -11.72 9.68 0.45
CA GLY A 104 -10.97 10.76 -0.20
C GLY A 104 -9.94 10.30 -1.23
N TYR A 105 -9.75 8.99 -1.42
CA TYR A 105 -8.94 8.48 -2.53
C TYR A 105 -9.82 8.11 -3.71
N THR A 106 -9.54 8.71 -4.85
CA THR A 106 -10.12 8.39 -6.16
C THR A 106 -8.98 8.06 -7.11
N LEU A 107 -9.07 6.94 -7.82
CA LEU A 107 -8.11 6.62 -8.86
C LEU A 107 -8.66 7.17 -10.18
N HIS A 108 -7.86 7.96 -10.89
CA HIS A 108 -8.15 8.44 -12.22
C HIS A 108 -7.07 7.90 -13.17
N GLN A 109 -7.48 7.27 -14.27
CA GLN A 109 -6.57 6.77 -15.28
C GLN A 109 -7.29 6.70 -16.64
N PRO A 110 -6.77 7.38 -17.68
CA PRO A 110 -7.22 7.14 -19.05
C PRO A 110 -6.81 5.75 -19.51
N LEU A 111 -7.74 5.05 -20.18
CA LEU A 111 -7.50 3.75 -20.79
C LEU A 111 -6.74 3.93 -22.12
N ARG A 112 -5.85 3.00 -22.44
CA ARG A 112 -5.07 2.99 -23.69
C ARG A 112 -5.80 2.23 -24.79
N THR A 113 -6.61 1.24 -24.42
CA THR A 113 -7.33 0.39 -25.38
C THR A 113 -8.61 1.03 -25.89
N ALA A 114 -9.15 2.02 -25.16
CA ALA A 114 -10.38 2.71 -25.49
C ALA A 114 -10.29 4.20 -25.10
N PRO A 115 -10.98 5.12 -25.81
CA PRO A 115 -11.03 6.56 -25.50
C PRO A 115 -11.95 6.82 -24.29
N LEU A 116 -11.62 6.19 -23.16
CA LEU A 116 -12.41 6.18 -21.95
C LEU A 116 -11.53 6.53 -20.74
N ASP A 117 -12.03 7.41 -19.89
CA ASP A 117 -11.44 7.71 -18.59
C ASP A 117 -12.03 6.82 -17.51
N MET A 118 -11.16 6.11 -16.79
CA MET A 118 -11.53 5.24 -15.68
C MET A 118 -11.40 5.97 -14.35
N TYR A 119 -12.51 6.02 -13.60
CA TYR A 119 -12.57 6.57 -12.24
C TYR A 119 -12.97 5.49 -11.25
N VAL A 120 -12.09 5.21 -10.27
CA VAL A 120 -12.40 4.28 -9.17
C VAL A 120 -12.71 5.05 -7.91
N THR A 121 -13.90 4.78 -7.37
CA THR A 121 -14.45 5.39 -6.16
C THR A 121 -14.84 4.30 -5.15
N ASP A 122 -15.18 4.71 -3.93
CA ASP A 122 -15.69 3.80 -2.89
C ASP A 122 -14.78 2.61 -2.57
N MET A 123 -13.47 2.79 -2.69
CA MET A 123 -12.50 1.73 -2.41
C MET A 123 -12.54 1.34 -0.93
N ARG A 124 -12.77 0.06 -0.67
CA ARG A 124 -12.94 -0.52 0.67
C ARG A 124 -12.13 -1.80 0.78
N VAL A 125 -11.34 -1.93 1.84
CA VAL A 125 -10.67 -3.18 2.19
C VAL A 125 -11.45 -3.87 3.31
N ARG A 126 -11.94 -5.06 3.00
CA ARG A 126 -12.53 -5.95 4.00
C ARG A 126 -11.42 -6.64 4.77
N LEU A 127 -11.42 -6.43 6.08
CA LEU A 127 -10.51 -7.10 7.00
C LEU A 127 -11.04 -8.49 7.36
N PRO A 128 -10.19 -9.53 7.40
CA PRO A 128 -10.62 -10.81 7.94
C PRO A 128 -10.97 -10.67 9.43
N PRO A 129 -12.00 -11.38 9.92
CA PRO A 129 -12.43 -11.30 11.32
C PRO A 129 -11.38 -11.83 12.30
N THR A 130 -10.44 -12.65 11.82
CA THR A 130 -9.32 -13.19 12.60
C THR A 130 -8.39 -12.09 13.09
N LYS A 131 -7.82 -12.25 14.30
CA LYS A 131 -6.86 -11.29 14.87
C LYS A 131 -5.59 -11.09 14.02
N SER A 132 -5.17 -12.11 13.29
CA SER A 132 -3.93 -12.13 12.50
C SER A 132 -4.08 -11.57 11.08
N TRP A 133 -4.82 -10.48 10.87
CA TRP A 133 -5.03 -9.90 9.53
C TRP A 133 -3.72 -9.54 8.81
N VAL A 134 -2.73 -9.06 9.58
CA VAL A 134 -1.35 -8.78 9.19
C VAL A 134 -0.41 -9.36 10.23
N ARG A 135 0.76 -9.78 9.76
CA ARG A 135 1.87 -10.27 10.60
C ARG A 135 3.18 -9.66 10.14
N VAL A 136 4.07 -9.42 11.08
CA VAL A 136 5.43 -8.96 10.79
C VAL A 136 6.27 -10.19 10.48
N GLN A 137 6.71 -10.32 9.23
CA GLN A 137 7.53 -11.45 8.79
C GLN A 137 9.01 -11.23 9.14
N LYS A 138 9.48 -9.99 8.99
CA LYS A 138 10.86 -9.61 9.26
C LYS A 138 10.86 -8.24 9.91
N CYS A 139 11.66 -8.09 10.97
CA CYS A 139 12.17 -6.80 11.35
C CYS A 139 13.64 -6.93 11.71
N ASN A 140 14.51 -6.24 10.99
CA ASN A 140 15.93 -6.22 11.26
C ASN A 140 16.49 -4.81 11.26
N PHE A 141 17.33 -4.51 12.24
CA PHE A 141 18.08 -3.27 12.29
C PHE A 141 19.53 -3.55 11.88
N ASP A 142 20.00 -2.85 10.86
CA ASP A 142 21.40 -2.91 10.46
C ASP A 142 22.17 -1.78 11.16
N PRO A 143 23.10 -2.11 12.09
CA PRO A 143 23.87 -1.10 12.81
C PRO A 143 24.86 -0.33 11.91
N ILE A 144 25.26 -0.90 10.77
CA ILE A 144 26.25 -0.31 9.87
C ILE A 144 25.60 0.81 9.06
N SER A 145 24.52 0.49 8.34
CA SER A 145 23.76 1.48 7.58
C SER A 145 22.84 2.35 8.46
N ARG A 146 22.65 1.97 9.73
CA ARG A 146 21.66 2.56 10.65
C ARG A 146 20.26 2.55 10.03
N SER A 147 19.94 1.46 9.34
CA SER A 147 18.67 1.29 8.67
C SER A 147 17.81 0.23 9.34
N LEU A 148 16.50 0.38 9.22
CA LEU A 148 15.53 -0.60 9.69
C LEU A 148 14.81 -1.19 8.48
N GLU A 149 14.95 -2.50 8.29
CA GLU A 149 14.22 -3.27 7.29
C GLU A 149 13.06 -4.00 7.96
N THR A 150 11.84 -3.75 7.51
CA THR A 150 10.65 -4.45 8.01
C THR A 150 9.84 -5.01 6.86
N ARG A 151 9.24 -6.19 7.05
CA ARG A 151 8.38 -6.83 6.05
C ARG A 151 7.09 -7.27 6.72
N LEU A 152 5.98 -6.81 6.18
CA LEU A 152 4.65 -7.20 6.59
C LEU A 152 4.06 -8.18 5.59
N MET A 153 3.35 -9.17 6.10
CA MET A 153 2.61 -10.13 5.29
C MET A 153 1.15 -10.09 5.70
N PHE A 154 0.30 -9.78 4.73
CA PHE A 154 -1.14 -9.86 4.82
C PHE A 154 -1.57 -11.30 4.59
N ASN A 155 -2.66 -11.73 5.22
CA ASN A 155 -3.24 -13.04 4.94
C ASN A 155 -4.06 -13.00 3.64
N ASP A 156 -5.38 -12.90 3.75
CA ASP A 156 -6.29 -12.74 2.64
C ASP A 156 -6.93 -11.36 2.75
N LEU A 157 -6.71 -10.54 1.73
CA LEU A 157 -7.35 -9.23 1.59
C LEU A 157 -8.39 -9.29 0.48
N THR A 158 -9.53 -8.68 0.73
CA THR A 158 -10.54 -8.44 -0.30
C THR A 158 -10.78 -6.94 -0.38
N ILE A 159 -10.45 -6.36 -1.52
CA ILE A 159 -10.62 -4.95 -1.82
C ILE A 159 -11.76 -4.85 -2.84
N SER A 160 -12.70 -3.95 -2.61
CA SER A 160 -13.78 -3.65 -3.54
C SER A 160 -13.79 -2.18 -3.89
N GLY A 161 -14.13 -1.82 -5.12
CA GLY A 161 -14.30 -0.45 -5.57
C GLY A 161 -15.39 -0.35 -6.63
N ARG A 162 -15.98 0.84 -6.75
CA ARG A 162 -16.88 1.20 -7.85
C ARG A 162 -16.08 1.87 -8.95
N VAL A 163 -16.30 1.46 -10.18
CA VAL A 163 -15.63 1.98 -11.36
C VAL A 163 -16.66 2.68 -12.23
N ASN A 164 -16.35 3.91 -12.59
CA ASN A 164 -17.14 4.71 -13.52
C ASN A 164 -16.27 5.01 -14.73
N LEU A 165 -16.83 4.80 -15.91
CA LEU A 165 -16.19 5.12 -17.19
C LEU A 165 -16.83 6.38 -17.76
N TYR A 166 -15.99 7.31 -18.22
CA TYR A 166 -16.39 8.54 -18.91
C TYR A 166 -15.78 8.54 -20.30
N ASN A 167 -16.44 9.14 -21.28
CA ASN A 167 -15.92 9.23 -22.64
C ASN A 167 -15.11 10.52 -22.79
N GLU A 168 -13.89 10.43 -23.36
CA GLU A 168 -13.01 11.58 -23.58
C GLU A 168 -13.66 12.64 -24.52
N ASP A 169 -14.40 12.19 -25.54
CA ASP A 169 -14.96 13.05 -26.60
C ASP A 169 -16.19 13.84 -26.18
N HIS A 170 -16.78 13.49 -25.04
CA HIS A 170 -17.93 14.15 -24.48
C HIS A 170 -17.58 14.61 -23.07
N ILE A 171 -17.36 15.92 -22.90
CA ILE A 171 -17.43 16.64 -21.61
C ILE A 171 -18.87 16.59 -21.05
N GLN A 172 -19.59 15.48 -21.25
CA GLN A 172 -20.84 15.15 -20.61
C GLN A 172 -20.47 14.64 -19.22
N LYS A 173 -20.86 15.40 -18.20
CA LYS A 173 -20.57 15.19 -16.77
C LYS A 173 -21.19 13.90 -16.19
N GLU A 174 -21.72 13.02 -17.02
CA GLU A 174 -22.50 11.86 -16.60
C GLU A 174 -21.79 10.57 -17.05
N PRO A 175 -21.56 9.62 -16.13
CA PRO A 175 -20.89 8.37 -16.45
C PRO A 175 -21.70 7.56 -17.47
N ILE A 176 -21.00 6.75 -18.27
CA ILE A 176 -21.60 5.91 -19.34
C ILE A 176 -22.69 4.97 -18.79
N ALA A 177 -22.60 4.62 -17.50
CA ALA A 177 -23.63 3.95 -16.72
C ALA A 177 -24.11 4.86 -15.57
N PRO A 178 -25.15 5.70 -15.77
CA PRO A 178 -25.65 6.62 -14.75
C PRO A 178 -26.49 5.92 -13.67
N ASN A 179 -26.96 4.68 -13.92
CA ASN A 179 -27.71 3.91 -12.94
C ASN A 179 -26.77 3.24 -11.94
N PRO A 180 -26.99 3.38 -10.61
CA PRO A 180 -26.17 2.71 -9.60
C PRO A 180 -26.27 1.18 -9.68
N GLU A 181 -27.34 0.64 -10.26
CA GLU A 181 -27.52 -0.80 -10.50
C GLU A 181 -26.68 -1.32 -11.68
N GLU A 182 -26.23 -0.43 -12.57
CA GLU A 182 -25.36 -0.73 -13.72
C GLU A 182 -23.90 -0.28 -13.47
N SER A 183 -23.57 0.19 -12.25
CA SER A 183 -22.22 0.64 -11.93
C SER A 183 -21.24 -0.54 -11.86
N CYS A 184 -20.13 -0.44 -12.60
CA CYS A 184 -19.10 -1.47 -12.62
C CYS A 184 -18.50 -1.62 -11.22
N HIS A 185 -18.60 -2.81 -10.66
CA HIS A 185 -18.08 -3.12 -9.33
C HIS A 185 -16.95 -4.13 -9.45
N MET A 186 -15.74 -3.69 -9.09
CA MET A 186 -14.55 -4.52 -9.12
C MET A 186 -14.19 -5.02 -7.73
N ILE A 187 -13.85 -6.31 -7.65
CA ILE A 187 -13.39 -6.96 -6.42
C ILE A 187 -12.04 -7.60 -6.70
N LEU A 188 -11.03 -7.15 -5.96
CA LEU A 188 -9.69 -7.71 -5.97
C LEU A 188 -9.47 -8.54 -4.70
N ARG A 189 -9.10 -9.81 -4.85
CA ARG A 189 -8.67 -10.65 -3.74
C ARG A 189 -7.18 -10.97 -3.87
N LEU A 190 -6.44 -10.62 -2.82
CA LEU A 190 -5.00 -10.80 -2.72
C LEU A 190 -4.72 -11.83 -1.62
N ARG A 191 -3.92 -12.86 -1.92
CA ARG A 191 -3.46 -13.83 -0.92
C ARG A 191 -1.96 -13.74 -0.74
N LYS A 192 -1.51 -13.66 0.51
CA LYS A 192 -0.09 -13.52 0.88
C LYS A 192 0.55 -12.27 0.25
N ALA A 193 -0.20 -11.19 0.08
CA ALA A 193 0.39 -9.90 -0.26
C ALA A 193 1.31 -9.45 0.87
N GLY A 194 2.33 -8.66 0.56
CA GLY A 194 3.20 -8.08 1.58
C GLY A 194 3.56 -6.64 1.27
N ILE A 195 4.12 -5.96 2.27
CA ILE A 195 4.72 -4.63 2.10
C ILE A 195 6.04 -4.64 2.84
N GLY A 196 7.11 -4.25 2.14
CA GLY A 196 8.40 -4.00 2.74
C GLY A 196 8.58 -2.51 3.03
N PHE A 197 9.21 -2.20 4.16
CA PHE A 197 9.69 -0.85 4.46
C PHE A 197 11.19 -0.89 4.68
N HIS A 198 11.87 0.06 4.05
CA HIS A 198 13.26 0.39 4.31
C HIS A 198 13.30 1.78 4.91
N THR A 199 13.96 1.93 6.05
CA THR A 199 13.91 3.17 6.81
C THR A 199 15.30 3.60 7.22
N GLU A 200 15.66 4.83 6.89
CA GLU A 200 16.97 5.44 7.16
C GLU A 200 16.82 6.84 7.75
N PRO A 201 17.75 7.30 8.61
CA PRO A 201 17.69 8.65 9.18
C PRO A 201 18.02 9.72 8.14
N ILE A 202 17.21 10.78 8.08
CA ILE A 202 17.53 12.01 7.32
C ILE A 202 18.44 12.87 8.21
N ARG A 203 19.44 13.52 7.60
CA ARG A 203 20.49 14.34 8.25
C ARG A 203 20.08 14.96 9.60
N ARG A 204 20.96 14.78 10.58
CA ARG A 204 20.81 15.21 11.98
C ARG A 204 21.07 16.71 12.13
N GLU A 205 20.14 17.56 11.71
CA GLU A 205 20.25 19.00 12.00
C GLU A 205 19.42 19.38 13.22
N ARG A 206 20.11 19.89 14.25
CA ARG A 206 19.55 20.58 15.43
C ARG A 206 18.44 19.83 16.18
N GLY A 207 18.75 18.65 16.71
CA GLY A 207 17.90 17.97 17.71
C GLY A 207 16.57 17.41 17.18
N GLN A 208 16.23 17.63 15.92
CA GLN A 208 15.08 17.01 15.27
C GLN A 208 15.52 15.74 14.55
N PHE A 209 14.88 14.62 14.89
CA PHE A 209 15.13 13.33 14.24
C PHE A 209 14.08 13.11 13.15
N ASN A 210 14.50 13.26 11.90
CA ASN A 210 13.70 12.96 10.72
C ASN A 210 14.16 11.65 10.09
N VAL A 211 13.21 10.95 9.48
CA VAL A 211 13.41 9.61 8.96
C VAL A 211 12.80 9.54 7.58
N LYS A 212 13.55 8.95 6.65
CA LYS A 212 13.07 8.58 5.32
C LYS A 212 12.63 7.12 5.41
N THR A 213 11.40 6.86 5.00
CA THR A 213 10.86 5.51 4.91
C THR A 213 10.46 5.31 3.48
N ASP A 214 11.14 4.40 2.80
CA ASP A 214 10.77 3.93 1.48
C ASP A 214 9.92 2.66 1.66
N SER A 215 8.79 2.58 0.96
CA SER A 215 7.90 1.44 1.01
C SER A 215 7.75 0.80 -0.37
N HIS A 216 7.61 -0.52 -0.39
CA HIS A 216 7.41 -1.26 -1.64
C HIS A 216 6.43 -2.40 -1.43
N PHE A 217 5.57 -2.60 -2.43
CA PHE A 217 4.60 -3.68 -2.43
C PHE A 217 5.29 -5.01 -2.80
N LEU A 218 5.07 -6.05 -2.00
CA LEU A 218 5.55 -7.41 -2.28
C LEU A 218 4.44 -8.18 -2.98
N GLU A 219 4.79 -8.80 -4.11
CA GLU A 219 3.82 -9.52 -4.93
C GLU A 219 3.14 -10.65 -4.16
N PRO A 220 1.80 -10.74 -4.22
CA PRO A 220 1.05 -11.82 -3.59
C PRO A 220 1.32 -13.14 -4.31
N GLY A 221 1.17 -14.25 -3.57
CA GLY A 221 1.24 -15.58 -4.17
C GLY A 221 0.03 -15.92 -5.04
N PHE A 222 -1.07 -15.18 -4.92
CA PHE A 222 -2.26 -15.35 -5.74
C PHE A 222 -3.07 -14.05 -5.83
N ILE A 223 -3.55 -13.74 -7.03
CA ILE A 223 -4.40 -12.60 -7.37
C ILE A 223 -5.63 -13.13 -8.08
N SER A 224 -6.82 -12.67 -7.66
CA SER A 224 -8.05 -12.86 -8.44
C SER A 224 -8.81 -11.55 -8.50
N VAL A 225 -9.16 -11.14 -9.71
CA VAL A 225 -9.97 -9.96 -9.98
C VAL A 225 -11.34 -10.44 -10.44
N TYR A 226 -12.39 -9.77 -9.97
CA TYR A 226 -13.76 -10.00 -10.38
C TYR A 226 -14.38 -8.67 -10.79
N ALA A 227 -14.80 -8.55 -12.03
CA ALA A 227 -15.48 -7.39 -12.58
C ALA A 227 -16.96 -7.73 -12.78
N TYR A 228 -17.85 -6.98 -12.10
CA TYR A 228 -19.30 -7.17 -12.22
C TYR A 228 -19.92 -5.91 -12.83
N GLY A 229 -20.73 -6.05 -13.88
CA GLY A 229 -21.37 -4.90 -14.54
C GLY A 229 -20.38 -3.97 -15.25
N CYS A 230 -19.23 -4.51 -15.68
CA CYS A 230 -18.18 -3.76 -16.37
C CYS A 230 -18.20 -3.97 -17.88
N GLU A 231 -19.37 -4.33 -18.43
CA GLU A 231 -19.55 -4.44 -19.88
C GLU A 231 -19.51 -3.04 -20.48
N PRO A 232 -18.55 -2.74 -21.38
CA PRO A 232 -18.50 -1.44 -22.02
C PRO A 232 -19.77 -1.25 -22.87
N ALA A 233 -20.49 -0.14 -22.64
CA ALA A 233 -21.74 0.16 -23.35
C ALA A 233 -21.57 0.52 -24.84
N LEU A 234 -20.47 0.09 -25.48
CA LEU A 234 -20.21 0.24 -26.92
C LEU A 234 -21.30 -0.41 -27.79
N ARG A 235 -22.18 -1.21 -27.19
CA ARG A 235 -23.31 -1.92 -27.80
C ARG A 235 -24.42 -1.07 -28.44
N ARG A 236 -24.31 0.25 -28.57
CA ARG A 236 -25.42 1.06 -29.14
C ARG A 236 -25.25 1.46 -30.61
N SER A 237 -24.14 1.16 -31.27
CA SER A 237 -24.00 1.47 -32.70
C SER A 237 -22.93 0.64 -33.41
N GLN A 238 -23.26 -0.59 -33.82
CA GLN A 238 -22.90 -1.18 -35.12
C GLN A 238 -23.28 -2.66 -35.15
N ASP A 239 -24.33 -2.99 -35.91
CA ASP A 239 -24.36 -4.25 -36.65
C ASP A 239 -23.10 -4.27 -37.54
N PHE A 240 -22.43 -5.42 -37.63
CA PHE A 240 -21.21 -5.75 -38.38
C PHE A 240 -19.94 -5.98 -37.51
N ASP A 241 -19.56 -7.27 -37.44
CA ASP A 241 -18.28 -7.84 -37.00
C ASP A 241 -18.09 -8.16 -35.49
N LEU A 242 -18.88 -9.12 -34.99
CA LEU A 242 -18.85 -9.64 -33.62
C LEU A 242 -17.46 -10.15 -33.16
N GLY A 243 -16.64 -10.71 -34.04
CA GLY A 243 -15.36 -11.32 -33.65
C GLY A 243 -14.27 -10.31 -33.27
N ARG A 244 -14.27 -9.13 -33.89
CA ARG A 244 -13.26 -8.08 -33.63
C ARG A 244 -13.57 -7.27 -32.37
N ILE A 245 -14.86 -7.14 -32.05
CA ILE A 245 -15.36 -6.38 -30.89
C ILE A 245 -15.06 -7.14 -29.59
N GLU A 246 -15.25 -8.46 -29.58
CA GLU A 246 -14.97 -9.29 -28.39
C GLU A 246 -13.49 -9.22 -27.96
N GLU A 247 -12.55 -9.18 -28.91
CA GLU A 247 -11.12 -9.06 -28.62
C GLU A 247 -10.76 -7.69 -28.00
N GLU A 248 -11.34 -6.60 -28.52
CA GLU A 248 -11.15 -5.23 -28.01
C GLU A 248 -11.78 -5.05 -26.61
N GLU A 249 -12.94 -5.67 -26.36
CA GLU A 249 -13.60 -5.68 -25.04
C GLU A 249 -12.77 -6.46 -23.99
N GLU A 250 -12.20 -7.60 -24.37
CA GLU A 250 -11.29 -8.35 -23.49
C GLU A 250 -10.02 -7.58 -23.17
N GLU A 251 -9.42 -6.91 -24.16
CA GLU A 251 -8.21 -6.10 -23.95
C GLU A 251 -8.49 -4.94 -22.97
N THR A 252 -9.62 -4.26 -23.17
CA THR A 252 -10.08 -3.18 -22.28
C THR A 252 -10.37 -3.70 -20.87
N SER A 253 -10.98 -4.88 -20.75
CA SER A 253 -11.22 -5.51 -19.45
C SER A 253 -9.91 -5.77 -18.71
N ARG A 254 -8.92 -6.36 -19.38
CA ARG A 254 -7.59 -6.62 -18.80
C ARG A 254 -6.88 -5.34 -18.39
N GLU A 255 -6.98 -4.28 -19.20
CA GLU A 255 -6.43 -2.97 -18.82
C GLU A 255 -7.10 -2.41 -17.56
N MET A 256 -8.43 -2.47 -17.46
CA MET A 256 -9.16 -2.05 -16.25
C MET A 256 -8.71 -2.83 -15.02
N GLU A 257 -8.49 -4.15 -15.14
CA GLU A 257 -7.96 -4.98 -14.06
C GLU A 257 -6.56 -4.55 -13.61
N ASP A 258 -5.67 -4.30 -14.58
CA ASP A 258 -4.30 -3.87 -14.32
C ASP A 258 -4.23 -2.49 -13.65
N VAL A 259 -5.04 -1.53 -14.13
CA VAL A 259 -5.17 -0.20 -13.55
C VAL A 259 -5.68 -0.29 -12.11
N PHE A 260 -6.74 -1.06 -11.88
CA PHE A 260 -7.29 -1.26 -10.54
C PHE A 260 -6.27 -1.90 -9.59
N LEU A 261 -5.54 -2.91 -10.05
CA LEU A 261 -4.50 -3.57 -9.27
C LEU A 261 -3.33 -2.63 -8.95
N LYS A 262 -2.82 -1.86 -9.92
CA LYS A 262 -1.75 -0.87 -9.71
C LYS A 262 -2.18 0.21 -8.74
N GLY A 263 -3.39 0.75 -8.89
CA GLY A 263 -3.95 1.75 -7.98
C GLY A 263 -4.04 1.24 -6.54
N ILE A 264 -4.57 0.03 -6.33
CA ILE A 264 -4.66 -0.58 -4.99
C ILE A 264 -3.28 -0.83 -4.38
N ARG A 265 -2.31 -1.31 -5.17
CA ARG A 265 -0.93 -1.51 -4.70
C ARG A 265 -0.33 -0.22 -4.16
N SER A 266 -0.46 0.87 -4.91
CA SER A 266 0.00 2.20 -4.50
C SER A 266 -0.70 2.67 -3.22
N LEU A 267 -2.05 2.67 -3.22
CA LEU A 267 -2.87 3.14 -2.11
C LEU A 267 -2.60 2.38 -0.81
N LEU A 268 -2.57 1.04 -0.88
CA LEU A 268 -2.34 0.21 0.30
C LEU A 268 -0.92 0.45 0.86
N THR A 269 0.06 0.60 -0.01
CA THR A 269 1.46 0.85 0.35
C THR A 269 1.61 2.20 1.05
N THR A 270 1.10 3.28 0.44
CA THR A 270 1.10 4.63 1.00
C THR A 270 0.34 4.73 2.32
N TYR A 271 -0.84 4.09 2.40
CA TYR A 271 -1.64 4.06 3.62
C TYR A 271 -0.89 3.40 4.78
N MET A 272 -0.34 2.20 4.54
CA MET A 272 0.37 1.44 5.58
C MET A 272 1.67 2.14 5.99
N GLN A 273 2.38 2.75 5.05
CA GLN A 273 3.55 3.58 5.35
C GLN A 273 3.19 4.72 6.31
N LYS A 274 2.11 5.46 6.03
CA LYS A 274 1.66 6.59 6.84
C LYS A 274 1.24 6.16 8.25
N GLU A 275 0.46 5.08 8.37
CA GLU A 275 -0.03 4.60 9.66
C GLU A 275 1.08 4.00 10.54
N LEU A 276 2.09 3.37 9.94
CA LEU A 276 3.19 2.73 10.68
C LEU A 276 4.40 3.62 10.89
N GLN A 277 4.47 4.77 10.20
CA GLN A 277 5.55 5.74 10.34
C GLN A 277 5.93 6.03 11.81
N PRO A 278 4.98 6.24 12.75
CA PRO A 278 5.34 6.50 14.15
C PRO A 278 6.07 5.32 14.81
N ALA A 279 5.60 4.10 14.57
CA ALA A 279 6.19 2.88 15.13
C ALA A 279 7.56 2.56 14.53
N ILE A 280 7.71 2.78 13.22
CA ILE A 280 8.97 2.66 12.47
C ILE A 280 9.99 3.65 13.02
N LYS A 281 9.62 4.92 13.13
CA LYS A 281 10.47 5.99 13.66
C LYS A 281 10.91 5.69 15.08
N GLU A 282 9.98 5.34 15.97
CA GLU A 282 10.29 5.04 17.37
C GLU A 282 11.22 3.84 17.52
N THR A 283 11.04 2.81 16.70
CA THR A 283 11.88 1.61 16.72
C THR A 283 13.29 1.92 16.24
N LEU A 284 13.42 2.67 15.15
CA LEU A 284 14.73 3.13 14.66
C LEU A 284 15.45 4.01 15.70
N MET A 285 14.74 4.97 16.30
CA MET A 285 15.28 5.85 17.34
C MET A 285 15.81 5.05 18.54
N LYS A 286 15.03 4.08 19.01
CA LYS A 286 15.40 3.25 20.16
C LYS A 286 16.64 2.39 19.87
N ASN A 287 16.72 1.78 18.68
CA ASN A 287 17.87 0.96 18.29
C ASN A 287 19.13 1.81 18.07
N MET A 288 18.96 3.09 17.73
CA MET A 288 20.04 4.08 17.70
C MET A 288 20.41 4.66 19.07
N GLY A 289 19.75 4.26 20.16
CA GLY A 289 20.03 4.70 21.53
C GLY A 289 19.31 5.98 21.97
N TYR A 290 18.34 6.48 21.22
CA TYR A 290 17.55 7.67 21.59
C TYR A 290 16.38 7.29 22.50
N THR A 291 16.15 8.12 23.52
CA THR A 291 14.95 8.05 24.36
C THR A 291 13.82 8.87 23.74
N VAL A 292 12.66 8.25 23.53
CA VAL A 292 11.48 8.95 23.02
C VAL A 292 10.72 9.53 24.22
N SER A 293 10.66 10.87 24.29
CA SER A 293 9.87 11.58 25.30
C SER A 293 8.53 11.96 24.68
N TYR A 294 7.43 11.42 25.21
CA TYR A 294 6.08 11.90 24.91
C TYR A 294 5.80 12.99 25.94
N GLY A 295 5.98 14.25 25.53
CA GLY A 295 5.72 15.42 26.37
C GLY A 295 4.27 15.50 26.83
#